data_AF-A0A2G9NFE6-F1
#
_entry.id   AF-A0A2G9NFE6-F1
#
_cell.length_a   1.000
_cell.length_b   1.000
_cell.length_c   1.000
_cell.angle_alpha   90.00
_cell.angle_beta   90.00
_cell.angle_gamma   90.00
#
_symmetry.space_group_name_H-M   'P 1'
#
loop_
_entity.id
_entity.type
_entity.pdbx_description
1 polymer ?
#
loop_
_entity_poly.entity_id
_entity_poly.type
_entity_poly.pdbx_seq_one_letter_code
_entity_poly.pdbx_strand_id
1 'polypeptide(L)'
;MGALDQVISMKSQGIGDEQIIQALSKNGVSPKEIGDALNQAQIKSAVVDIQGDNDEDYPPHPAYTGRSTAKGNYKSKMQEAESEEYSLTQEEQNSQTSPVYDSYAPMPMETQSYAPPQEQLQGYDQYAPSEFNQASYDNSQYSYDPNYNVGNYDSNGMMDIAEQIIEDKLLQIKDKINYMDEFKQVMEAQVENMEERLRKIESIIDNLQILILERVGSYGQNLNSIRKEMEMMQDSFSKVIDPLTDKLASDKLRKNK
;
A
#
# COMPACT_ATOMS: atom_id res chain seq x y z
N MET A 1 3.96 -35.90 -2.81
CA MET A 1 3.89 -34.46 -2.53
C MET A 1 3.03 -33.84 -3.61
N GLY A 2 2.01 -33.08 -3.25
CA GLY A 2 1.16 -32.42 -4.25
C GLY A 2 1.91 -31.28 -4.95
N ALA A 3 1.40 -30.83 -6.10
CA ALA A 3 1.97 -29.68 -6.82
C ALA A 3 2.05 -28.44 -5.92
N LEU A 4 1.01 -28.21 -5.10
CA LEU A 4 0.96 -27.10 -4.13
C LEU A 4 2.13 -27.11 -3.14
N ASP A 5 2.43 -28.27 -2.54
CA ASP A 5 3.51 -28.38 -1.54
C ASP A 5 4.87 -28.07 -2.18
N GLN A 6 5.07 -28.54 -3.43
CA GLN A 6 6.30 -28.28 -4.18
C GLN A 6 6.44 -26.79 -4.53
N VAL A 7 5.36 -26.13 -4.96
CA VAL A 7 5.34 -24.69 -5.22
C VAL A 7 5.72 -23.91 -3.96
N ILE A 8 5.08 -24.19 -2.82
CA ILE A 8 5.37 -23.51 -1.54
C ILE A 8 6.83 -23.69 -1.14
N SER A 9 7.34 -24.93 -1.24
CA SER A 9 8.74 -25.23 -0.93
C SER A 9 9.71 -24.45 -1.83
N MET A 10 9.47 -24.43 -3.15
CA MET A 10 10.35 -23.71 -4.09
C MET A 10 10.27 -22.20 -3.90
N LYS A 11 9.08 -21.67 -3.63
CA LYS A 11 8.88 -20.24 -3.38
C LYS A 11 9.57 -19.80 -2.07
N SER A 12 9.54 -20.65 -1.03
CA SER A 12 10.27 -20.40 0.22
C SER A 12 11.81 -20.40 0.05
N GLN A 13 12.31 -21.04 -1.02
CA GLN A 13 13.73 -21.02 -1.40
C GLN A 13 14.10 -19.81 -2.28
N GLY A 14 13.14 -18.93 -2.59
CA GLY A 14 13.35 -17.76 -3.47
C GLY A 14 13.41 -18.09 -4.96
N ILE A 15 12.93 -19.27 -5.37
CA ILE A 15 12.85 -19.65 -6.78
C ILE A 15 11.71 -18.86 -7.43
N GLY A 16 11.96 -18.24 -8.59
CA GLY A 16 10.96 -17.46 -9.33
C GLY A 16 9.90 -18.34 -10.02
N ASP A 17 8.70 -17.80 -10.20
CA ASP A 17 7.52 -18.55 -10.71
C ASP A 17 7.79 -19.24 -12.06
N GLU A 18 8.55 -18.61 -12.98
CA GLU A 18 8.92 -19.23 -14.27
C GLU A 18 9.77 -20.51 -14.10
N GLN A 19 10.71 -20.50 -13.15
CA GLN A 19 11.56 -21.64 -12.86
C GLN A 19 10.76 -22.76 -12.18
N ILE A 20 9.78 -22.39 -11.34
CA ILE A 20 8.83 -23.33 -10.72
C ILE A 20 8.00 -24.03 -11.79
N ILE A 21 7.47 -23.28 -12.77
CA ILE A 21 6.69 -23.84 -13.89
C ILE A 21 7.53 -24.85 -14.68
N GLN A 22 8.79 -24.52 -14.99
CA GLN A 22 9.69 -25.43 -15.70
C GLN A 22 10.02 -26.70 -14.90
N ALA A 23 10.28 -26.56 -13.60
CA ALA A 23 10.60 -27.67 -12.73
C ALA A 23 9.42 -28.65 -12.56
N LEU A 24 8.20 -28.11 -12.36
CA LEU A 24 6.98 -28.91 -12.22
C LEU A 24 6.55 -29.56 -13.54
N SER A 25 6.69 -28.85 -14.65
CA SER A 25 6.44 -29.39 -15.98
C SER A 25 7.38 -30.57 -16.28
N LYS A 26 8.66 -30.46 -15.91
CA LYS A 26 9.64 -31.56 -16.03
C LYS A 26 9.27 -32.78 -15.17
N ASN A 27 8.58 -32.56 -14.04
CA ASN A 27 8.07 -33.61 -13.18
C ASN A 27 6.72 -34.19 -13.65
N GLY A 28 6.22 -33.75 -14.81
CA GLY A 28 4.99 -34.26 -15.42
C GLY A 28 3.70 -33.68 -14.84
N VAL A 29 3.78 -32.59 -14.08
CA VAL A 29 2.60 -31.89 -13.57
C VAL A 29 1.92 -31.15 -14.72
N SER A 30 0.59 -31.24 -14.81
CA SER A 30 -0.15 -30.59 -15.90
C SER A 30 -0.09 -29.06 -15.80
N PRO A 31 -0.07 -28.31 -16.93
CA PRO A 31 -0.03 -26.85 -16.89
C PRO A 31 -1.16 -26.21 -16.10
N LYS A 32 -2.36 -26.82 -16.12
CA LYS A 32 -3.52 -26.38 -15.35
C LYS A 32 -3.28 -26.52 -13.84
N GLU A 33 -2.79 -27.67 -13.41
CA GLU A 33 -2.50 -27.95 -12.00
C GLU A 33 -1.35 -27.07 -11.46
N ILE A 34 -0.36 -26.73 -12.30
CA ILE A 34 0.68 -25.76 -11.97
C ILE A 34 0.06 -24.38 -11.72
N GLY A 35 -0.82 -23.92 -12.61
CA GLY A 35 -1.52 -22.63 -12.46
C GLY A 35 -2.37 -22.58 -11.19
N ASP A 36 -3.15 -23.64 -10.93
CA ASP A 36 -3.96 -23.75 -9.72
C ASP A 36 -3.10 -23.74 -8.45
N ALA A 37 -1.98 -24.48 -8.44
CA ALA A 37 -1.05 -24.54 -7.32
C ALA A 37 -0.34 -23.19 -7.05
N LEU A 38 0.05 -22.46 -8.11
CA LEU A 38 0.66 -21.12 -7.98
C LEU A 38 -0.32 -20.11 -7.39
N ASN A 39 -1.56 -20.07 -7.89
CA ASN A 39 -2.61 -19.20 -7.37
C ASN A 39 -2.91 -19.51 -5.89
N GLN A 40 -3.06 -20.78 -5.54
CA GLN A 40 -3.29 -21.20 -4.16
C GLN A 40 -2.11 -20.85 -3.24
N ALA A 41 -0.88 -21.02 -3.71
CA ALA A 41 0.31 -20.64 -2.94
C ALA A 41 0.41 -19.13 -2.71
N GLN A 42 0.04 -18.31 -3.71
CA GLN A 42 0.01 -16.84 -3.59
C GLN A 42 -1.04 -16.37 -2.57
N ILE A 43 -2.26 -16.92 -2.63
CA ILE A 43 -3.31 -16.63 -1.66
C ILE A 43 -2.84 -17.03 -0.25
N LYS A 44 -2.24 -18.21 -0.10
CA LYS A 44 -1.75 -18.68 1.20
C LYS A 44 -0.63 -17.81 1.76
N SER A 45 0.30 -17.31 0.94
CA SER A 45 1.30 -16.35 1.41
C SER A 45 0.67 -15.04 1.87
N ALA A 46 -0.28 -14.49 1.11
CA ALA A 46 -0.95 -13.24 1.47
C ALA A 46 -1.75 -13.35 2.78
N VAL A 47 -2.35 -14.52 3.05
CA VAL A 47 -3.08 -14.76 4.31
C VAL A 47 -2.13 -14.88 5.50
N VAL A 48 -0.95 -15.48 5.32
CA VAL A 48 0.06 -15.61 6.39
C VAL A 48 0.62 -14.24 6.80
N ASP A 49 0.87 -13.35 5.84
CA ASP A 49 1.38 -12.00 6.13
C ASP A 49 0.37 -11.15 6.93
N ILE A 50 -0.93 -11.46 6.86
CA ILE A 50 -1.98 -10.75 7.60
C ILE A 50 -2.10 -11.28 9.05
N GLN A 51 -1.68 -12.52 9.31
CA GLN A 51 -1.74 -13.14 10.64
C GLN A 51 -0.41 -13.14 11.40
N GLY A 52 0.69 -12.73 10.76
CA GLY A 52 2.05 -12.90 11.27
C GLY A 52 2.62 -11.78 12.15
N ASP A 53 1.90 -10.70 12.44
CA ASP A 53 2.49 -9.50 13.08
C ASP A 53 1.76 -9.04 14.37
N ASN A 54 1.08 -9.96 15.06
CA ASN A 54 0.38 -9.68 16.33
C ASN A 54 0.84 -10.52 17.53
N ASP A 55 1.97 -11.24 17.44
CA ASP A 55 2.50 -12.07 18.52
C ASP A 55 3.90 -11.63 19.02
N GLU A 56 4.19 -10.33 19.06
CA GLU A 56 5.32 -9.80 19.84
C GLU A 56 4.86 -8.83 20.94
N ASP A 57 4.92 -9.36 22.17
CA ASP A 57 5.26 -8.67 23.41
C ASP A 57 4.23 -7.72 24.05
N TYR A 58 3.00 -8.23 24.27
CA TYR A 58 2.17 -7.68 25.35
C TYR A 58 2.51 -8.33 26.70
N PRO A 59 2.88 -7.54 27.73
CA PRO A 59 3.16 -8.06 29.07
C PRO A 59 1.92 -8.76 29.65
N PRO A 60 2.10 -9.77 30.51
CA PRO A 60 1.02 -10.62 30.99
C PRO A 60 -0.01 -9.80 31.78
N HIS A 61 -1.18 -9.57 31.21
CA HIS A 61 -2.31 -9.02 31.94
C HIS A 61 -2.80 -10.05 32.98
N PRO A 62 -3.07 -9.62 34.22
CA PRO A 62 -3.52 -10.51 35.28
C PRO A 62 -4.90 -11.10 34.96
N ALA A 63 -5.02 -12.41 35.17
CA ALA A 63 -6.22 -13.19 34.97
C ALA A 63 -7.43 -12.57 35.69
N TYR A 64 -8.40 -12.06 34.92
CA TYR A 64 -9.72 -11.72 35.44
C TYR A 64 -10.67 -12.90 35.19
N THR A 65 -10.83 -13.74 36.21
CA THR A 65 -11.93 -14.71 36.29
C THR A 65 -13.21 -13.95 36.62
N GLY A 66 -14.07 -13.72 35.61
CA GLY A 66 -15.31 -12.98 35.77
C GLY A 66 -16.47 -13.57 34.98
N ARG A 67 -17.03 -14.66 35.50
CA ARG A 67 -18.31 -15.26 35.10
C ARG A 67 -19.46 -14.33 35.50
N SER A 68 -20.25 -13.82 34.54
CA SER A 68 -21.65 -13.48 34.80
C SER A 68 -22.48 -13.35 33.53
N THR A 69 -23.57 -14.10 33.51
CA THR A 69 -24.69 -14.02 32.58
C THR A 69 -25.60 -12.84 32.92
N ALA A 70 -25.90 -11.94 31.98
CA ALA A 70 -27.10 -11.11 32.07
C ALA A 70 -27.49 -10.52 30.70
N LYS A 71 -28.74 -10.81 30.30
CA LYS A 71 -29.49 -10.14 29.23
C LYS A 71 -29.88 -8.73 29.68
N GLY A 72 -29.80 -7.76 28.76
CA GLY A 72 -30.38 -6.41 28.85
C GLY A 72 -29.69 -5.54 27.79
N ASN A 73 -30.30 -5.24 26.65
CA ASN A 73 -31.30 -4.20 26.38
C ASN A 73 -30.85 -2.80 26.82
N TYR A 74 -30.15 -2.09 25.93
CA TYR A 74 -29.81 -0.68 26.10
C TYR A 74 -30.42 0.16 24.98
N LYS A 75 -31.32 1.05 25.38
CA LYS A 75 -31.87 2.17 24.61
C LYS A 75 -31.05 3.39 25.01
N SER A 76 -30.12 3.81 24.15
CA SER A 76 -29.31 5.01 24.40
C SER A 76 -30.14 6.27 24.13
N LYS A 77 -30.16 7.16 25.11
CA LYS A 77 -30.70 8.51 25.03
C LYS A 77 -29.51 9.46 25.16
N MET A 78 -29.43 10.41 24.22
CA MET A 78 -28.48 11.53 24.17
C MET A 78 -28.43 12.26 25.52
N GLN A 79 -27.23 12.70 25.93
CA GLN A 79 -27.10 13.97 26.62
C GLN A 79 -25.72 14.60 26.37
N GLU A 80 -25.80 15.66 25.59
CA GLU A 80 -24.91 16.80 25.42
C GLU A 80 -24.61 17.48 26.78
N ALA A 81 -23.35 17.80 27.03
CA ALA A 81 -22.95 18.74 28.08
C ALA A 81 -21.58 19.35 27.74
N GLU A 82 -21.59 20.68 27.71
CA GLU A 82 -20.51 21.62 27.50
C GLU A 82 -19.46 21.63 28.63
N SER A 83 -18.33 22.27 28.28
CA SER A 83 -17.43 23.06 29.12
C SER A 83 -16.67 22.37 30.26
N GLU A 84 -15.34 22.46 30.25
CA GLU A 84 -14.65 23.50 31.04
C GLU A 84 -13.14 23.57 30.72
N GLU A 85 -12.70 24.82 30.73
CA GLU A 85 -11.37 25.38 30.65
C GLU A 85 -10.56 25.05 31.93
N TYR A 86 -9.38 24.44 31.81
CA TYR A 86 -8.36 24.49 32.87
C TYR A 86 -6.95 24.60 32.30
N SER A 87 -6.33 25.72 32.63
CA SER A 87 -4.89 25.97 32.66
C SER A 87 -4.22 25.09 33.72
N LEU A 88 -3.04 24.52 33.44
CA LEU A 88 -2.07 24.22 34.51
C LEU A 88 -0.62 24.22 34.00
N THR A 89 0.16 25.12 34.60
CA THR A 89 1.62 25.12 34.71
C THR A 89 2.11 23.99 35.62
N GLN A 90 3.15 23.26 35.22
CA GLN A 90 4.11 22.52 36.08
C GLN A 90 5.39 22.30 35.25
N GLU A 91 6.47 23.02 35.55
CA GLU A 91 7.55 22.68 36.49
C GLU A 91 8.55 21.64 35.96
N GLU A 92 9.79 22.12 35.90
CA GLU A 92 11.01 21.45 35.51
C GLU A 92 11.30 20.22 36.37
N GLN A 93 11.59 19.09 35.72
CA GLN A 93 12.50 18.11 36.29
C GLN A 93 13.42 17.52 35.22
N ASN A 94 14.56 18.20 35.12
CA ASN A 94 15.90 17.69 34.86
C ASN A 94 16.05 16.15 34.95
N SER A 95 16.39 15.52 33.83
CA SER A 95 17.09 14.24 33.78
C SER A 95 17.99 14.22 32.57
N GLN A 96 19.25 14.53 32.85
CA GLN A 96 20.41 14.55 31.99
C GLN A 96 20.77 13.11 31.59
N THR A 97 20.36 12.68 30.39
CA THR A 97 20.94 11.50 29.72
C THR A 97 21.62 11.96 28.44
N SER A 98 22.95 11.95 28.46
CA SER A 98 23.82 12.27 27.34
C SER A 98 23.55 11.33 26.16
N PRO A 99 23.22 11.83 24.96
CA PRO A 99 23.38 11.04 23.75
C PRO A 99 24.87 10.97 23.42
N VAL A 100 25.38 9.75 23.34
CA VAL A 100 26.66 9.45 22.71
C VAL A 100 26.55 9.93 21.26
N TYR A 101 27.30 10.99 20.93
CA TYR A 101 27.45 11.46 19.56
C TYR A 101 28.32 10.44 18.83
N ASP A 102 27.69 9.47 18.20
CA ASP A 102 28.36 8.70 17.16
C ASP A 102 28.59 9.65 15.98
N SER A 103 29.88 9.86 15.71
CA SER A 103 30.39 10.73 14.68
C SER A 103 30.13 10.07 13.33
N TYR A 104 28.93 10.28 12.78
CA TYR A 104 28.67 9.96 11.39
C TYR A 104 29.35 11.02 10.53
N ALA A 105 30.53 10.67 10.05
CA ALA A 105 31.14 11.35 8.91
C ALA A 105 30.11 11.38 7.76
N PRO A 106 29.89 12.54 7.13
CA PRO A 106 29.00 12.63 5.98
C PRO A 106 29.57 11.76 4.86
N MET A 107 28.95 10.60 4.63
CA MET A 107 29.23 9.86 3.41
C MET A 107 28.86 10.76 2.22
N PRO A 108 29.75 10.91 1.23
CA PRO A 108 29.43 11.67 0.03
C PRO A 108 28.19 11.02 -0.60
N MET A 109 27.10 11.79 -0.71
CA MET A 109 26.04 11.47 -1.64
C MET A 109 26.68 11.42 -3.02
N GLU A 110 27.01 10.21 -3.49
CA GLU A 110 27.10 9.98 -4.92
C GLU A 110 25.71 10.31 -5.46
N THR A 111 25.65 11.41 -6.20
CA THR A 111 24.56 11.75 -7.09
C THR A 111 24.40 10.59 -8.06
N GLN A 112 23.60 9.58 -7.68
CA GLN A 112 23.00 8.67 -8.63
C GLN A 112 22.10 9.53 -9.50
N SER A 113 22.64 9.93 -10.65
CA SER A 113 21.87 10.35 -11.79
C SER A 113 20.83 9.27 -12.05
N TYR A 114 19.61 9.56 -11.60
CA TYR A 114 18.38 8.91 -12.02
C TYR A 114 18.35 8.98 -13.55
N ALA A 115 18.88 7.96 -14.20
CA ALA A 115 18.49 7.65 -15.55
C ALA A 115 17.02 7.25 -15.46
N PRO A 116 16.10 7.97 -16.12
CA PRO A 116 14.71 7.53 -16.16
C PRO A 116 14.71 6.10 -16.73
N PRO A 117 13.97 5.17 -16.12
CA PRO A 117 13.81 3.85 -16.69
C PRO A 117 13.30 4.06 -18.11
N GLN A 118 14.09 3.62 -19.11
CA GLN A 118 13.58 3.48 -20.46
C GLN A 118 12.41 2.52 -20.34
N GLU A 119 11.21 3.09 -20.43
CA GLU A 119 10.01 2.38 -20.84
C GLU A 119 10.38 1.64 -22.12
N GLN A 120 10.75 0.37 -21.98
CA GLN A 120 10.50 -0.57 -23.03
C GLN A 120 8.98 -0.60 -23.16
N LEU A 121 8.48 0.19 -24.11
CA LEU A 121 7.19 0.01 -24.74
C LEU A 121 7.12 -1.45 -25.21
N GLN A 122 6.75 -2.35 -24.30
CA GLN A 122 6.05 -3.56 -24.70
C GLN A 122 4.76 -3.07 -25.31
N GLY A 123 4.64 -3.38 -26.60
CA GLY A 123 3.52 -2.97 -27.42
C GLY A 123 2.23 -3.19 -26.68
N TYR A 124 1.48 -2.11 -26.51
CA TYR A 124 0.05 -2.21 -26.42
C TYR A 124 -0.37 -3.01 -27.65
N ASP A 125 -0.75 -4.27 -27.43
CA ASP A 125 -1.73 -4.92 -28.29
C ASP A 125 -2.95 -4.01 -28.25
N GLN A 126 -2.96 -3.16 -29.26
CA GLN A 126 -4.05 -2.33 -29.66
C GLN A 126 -5.24 -3.27 -29.79
N TYR A 127 -6.10 -3.26 -28.77
CA TYR A 127 -7.47 -3.73 -28.88
C TYR A 127 -8.08 -2.91 -30.00
N ALA A 128 -7.92 -3.41 -31.23
CA ALA A 128 -8.71 -3.00 -32.34
C ALA A 128 -10.17 -3.20 -31.88
N PRO A 129 -11.00 -2.16 -31.93
CA PRO A 129 -12.43 -2.34 -31.71
C PRO A 129 -12.83 -3.46 -32.65
N SER A 130 -13.36 -4.54 -32.09
CA SER A 130 -13.97 -5.60 -32.88
C SER A 130 -15.09 -4.90 -33.64
N GLU A 131 -14.80 -4.51 -34.87
CA GLU A 131 -15.78 -4.04 -35.81
C GLU A 131 -16.85 -5.10 -35.79
N PHE A 132 -18.04 -4.63 -35.42
CA PHE A 132 -19.29 -5.27 -35.63
C PHE A 132 -19.31 -5.67 -37.10
N ASN A 133 -18.86 -6.89 -37.37
CA ASN A 133 -18.82 -7.47 -38.70
C ASN A 133 -20.29 -7.74 -39.02
N GLN A 134 -20.93 -6.68 -39.49
CA GLN A 134 -22.21 -6.68 -40.15
C GLN A 134 -21.99 -7.67 -41.29
N ALA A 135 -22.48 -8.89 -41.08
CA ALA A 135 -22.44 -9.94 -42.07
C ALA A 135 -23.01 -9.35 -43.36
N SER A 136 -22.12 -9.03 -44.28
CA SER A 136 -22.45 -8.80 -45.67
C SER A 136 -23.20 -10.03 -46.12
N TYR A 137 -24.48 -9.84 -46.37
CA TYR A 137 -25.28 -10.71 -47.21
C TYR A 137 -24.58 -10.73 -48.58
N ASP A 138 -23.66 -11.67 -48.76
CA ASP A 138 -23.21 -12.08 -50.07
C ASP A 138 -24.41 -12.74 -50.75
N ASN A 139 -25.08 -11.92 -51.56
CA ASN A 139 -26.11 -12.28 -52.50
C ASN A 139 -25.45 -13.05 -53.65
N SER A 140 -24.89 -14.21 -53.34
CA SER A 140 -24.48 -15.18 -54.34
C SER A 140 -25.75 -15.71 -54.99
N GLN A 141 -25.99 -15.24 -56.21
CA GLN A 141 -26.94 -15.78 -57.17
C GLN A 141 -26.75 -17.30 -57.27
N TYR A 142 -27.50 -18.02 -56.46
CA TYR A 142 -27.68 -19.45 -56.64
C TYR A 142 -28.49 -19.64 -57.91
N SER A 143 -27.79 -20.10 -58.95
CA SER A 143 -28.40 -20.76 -60.10
C SER A 143 -29.25 -21.91 -59.57
N TYR A 144 -30.56 -21.73 -59.69
CA TYR A 144 -31.60 -22.72 -59.37
C TYR A 144 -31.38 -23.97 -60.25
N ASP A 145 -30.90 -25.06 -59.65
CA ASP A 145 -31.10 -26.41 -60.18
C ASP A 145 -32.41 -26.93 -59.57
N PRO A 146 -33.50 -27.05 -60.35
CA PRO A 146 -34.84 -27.30 -59.84
C PRO A 146 -35.14 -28.80 -59.72
N ASN A 147 -34.21 -29.59 -59.19
CA ASN A 147 -34.47 -31.03 -59.03
C ASN A 147 -33.87 -31.69 -57.78
N TYR A 148 -33.66 -30.91 -56.72
CA TYR A 148 -33.67 -31.50 -55.38
C TYR A 148 -35.09 -31.50 -54.87
N ASN A 149 -35.65 -32.71 -54.84
CA ASN A 149 -36.80 -33.09 -54.04
C ASN A 149 -36.50 -32.66 -52.58
N VAL A 150 -36.88 -31.44 -52.23
CA VAL A 150 -37.00 -30.93 -50.87
C VAL A 150 -38.07 -31.81 -50.23
N GLY A 151 -37.61 -32.96 -49.74
CA GLY A 151 -38.31 -33.72 -48.73
C GLY A 151 -38.75 -32.71 -47.69
N ASN A 152 -40.04 -32.73 -47.43
CA ASN A 152 -40.77 -31.93 -46.47
C ASN A 152 -40.12 -32.06 -45.08
N TYR A 153 -38.97 -31.40 -44.86
CA TYR A 153 -38.39 -31.22 -43.55
C TYR A 153 -39.37 -30.32 -42.84
N ASP A 154 -40.18 -30.96 -42.01
CA ASP A 154 -41.21 -30.36 -41.18
C ASP A 154 -40.64 -29.09 -40.55
N SER A 155 -41.20 -27.92 -40.89
CA SER A 155 -40.75 -26.62 -40.34
C SER A 155 -40.72 -26.63 -38.80
N ASN A 156 -41.50 -27.53 -38.21
CA ASN A 156 -41.53 -27.80 -36.77
C ASN A 156 -40.17 -28.30 -36.25
N GLY A 157 -39.44 -29.15 -36.99
CA GLY A 157 -38.13 -29.63 -36.55
C GLY A 157 -37.02 -28.58 -36.57
N MET A 158 -37.10 -27.60 -37.50
CA MET A 158 -36.17 -26.45 -37.48
C MET A 158 -36.48 -25.50 -36.32
N MET A 159 -37.75 -25.35 -35.95
CA MET A 159 -38.16 -24.55 -34.80
C MET A 159 -37.65 -25.16 -33.49
N ASP A 160 -37.78 -26.48 -33.30
CA ASP A 160 -37.32 -27.17 -32.11
C ASP A 160 -35.79 -27.04 -31.92
N ILE A 161 -35.02 -27.15 -33.00
CA ILE A 161 -33.56 -26.95 -32.97
C ILE A 161 -33.22 -25.50 -32.63
N ALA A 162 -33.95 -24.53 -33.18
CA ALA A 162 -33.73 -23.12 -32.89
C ALA A 162 -34.04 -22.79 -31.43
N GLU A 163 -35.14 -23.33 -30.88
CA GLU A 163 -35.52 -23.15 -29.48
C GLU A 163 -34.46 -23.71 -28.53
N GLN A 164 -33.95 -24.91 -28.82
CA GLN A 164 -32.88 -25.53 -28.04
C GLN A 164 -31.59 -24.68 -28.05
N ILE A 165 -31.19 -24.16 -29.22
CA ILE A 165 -30.00 -23.30 -29.32
C ILE A 165 -30.20 -21.99 -28.54
N ILE A 166 -31.40 -21.41 -28.57
CA ILE A 166 -31.72 -20.19 -27.82
C ILE A 166 -31.67 -20.48 -26.32
N GLU A 167 -32.23 -21.60 -25.86
CA GLU A 167 -32.21 -22.00 -24.45
C GLU A 167 -30.77 -22.20 -23.96
N ASP A 168 -29.94 -22.93 -24.72
CA ASP A 168 -28.53 -23.14 -24.40
C ASP A 168 -27.75 -21.81 -24.31
N LYS A 169 -28.03 -20.86 -25.21
CA LYS A 169 -27.39 -19.54 -25.19
C LYS A 169 -27.89 -18.66 -24.04
N LEU A 170 -29.17 -18.75 -23.69
CA LEU A 170 -29.74 -18.05 -22.53
C LEU A 170 -29.14 -18.57 -21.22
N LEU A 171 -28.92 -19.89 -21.10
CA LEU A 171 -28.22 -20.48 -19.96
C LEU A 171 -26.78 -19.98 -19.85
N GLN A 172 -26.02 -19.96 -20.95
CA GLN A 172 -24.66 -19.40 -20.96
C GLN A 172 -24.62 -17.91 -20.58
N ILE A 173 -25.61 -17.12 -21.03
CA ILE A 173 -25.71 -15.70 -20.67
C ILE A 173 -26.01 -15.56 -19.17
N LYS A 174 -26.92 -16.37 -18.63
CA LYS A 174 -27.25 -16.38 -17.20
C LYS A 174 -26.02 -16.69 -16.34
N ASP A 175 -25.23 -17.69 -16.73
CA ASP A 175 -24.01 -18.04 -16.01
C ASP A 175 -22.98 -16.91 -16.02
N LYS A 176 -22.83 -16.21 -17.16
CA LYS A 176 -21.96 -15.02 -17.25
C LYS A 176 -22.44 -13.86 -16.39
N ILE A 177 -23.76 -13.66 -16.27
CA ILE A 177 -24.33 -12.63 -15.39
C ILE A 177 -24.04 -12.96 -13.93
N ASN A 178 -24.19 -14.22 -13.53
CA ASN A 178 -23.85 -14.65 -12.16
C ASN A 178 -22.37 -14.44 -11.86
N TYR A 179 -21.49 -14.82 -12.78
CA TYR A 179 -20.05 -14.56 -12.65
C TYR A 179 -19.73 -13.07 -12.54
N MET A 180 -20.44 -12.21 -13.29
CA MET A 180 -20.25 -10.77 -13.22
C MET A 180 -20.69 -10.17 -11.89
N ASP A 181 -21.69 -10.77 -11.22
CA ASP A 181 -22.10 -10.37 -9.87
C ASP A 181 -21.05 -10.76 -8.82
N GLU A 182 -20.50 -11.98 -8.90
CA GLU A 182 -19.39 -12.41 -8.04
C GLU A 182 -18.16 -11.52 -8.24
N PHE A 183 -17.81 -11.21 -9.49
CA PHE A 183 -16.73 -10.29 -9.81
C PHE A 183 -16.98 -8.89 -9.24
N LYS A 184 -18.21 -8.37 -9.34
CA LYS A 184 -18.58 -7.09 -8.75
C LYS A 184 -18.38 -7.09 -7.24
N GLN A 185 -18.81 -8.14 -6.53
CA GLN A 185 -18.64 -8.24 -5.08
C GLN A 185 -17.15 -8.26 -4.68
N VAL A 186 -16.31 -8.99 -5.40
CA VAL A 186 -14.86 -9.02 -5.16
C VAL A 186 -14.23 -7.65 -5.43
N MET A 187 -14.62 -6.97 -6.52
CA MET A 187 -14.14 -5.64 -6.84
C MET A 187 -14.57 -4.60 -5.80
N GLU A 188 -15.82 -4.65 -5.33
CA GLU A 188 -16.31 -3.76 -4.27
C GLU A 188 -15.48 -3.93 -2.98
N ALA A 189 -15.21 -5.18 -2.57
CA ALA A 189 -14.37 -5.46 -1.41
C ALA A 189 -12.92 -4.98 -1.59
N GLN A 190 -12.34 -5.15 -2.79
CA GLN A 190 -11.00 -4.65 -3.09
C GLN A 190 -10.92 -3.12 -3.07
N VAL A 191 -11.93 -2.44 -3.62
CA VAL A 191 -12.02 -0.98 -3.62
C VAL A 191 -12.15 -0.46 -2.18
N GLU A 192 -13.01 -1.07 -1.36
CA GLU A 192 -13.15 -0.71 0.06
C GLU A 192 -11.83 -0.87 0.82
N ASN A 193 -11.11 -1.97 0.61
CA ASN A 193 -9.79 -2.17 1.21
C ASN A 193 -8.76 -1.13 0.74
N MET A 194 -8.79 -0.76 -0.55
CA MET A 194 -7.92 0.30 -1.08
C MET A 194 -8.23 1.66 -0.45
N GLU A 195 -9.50 2.00 -0.27
CA GLU A 195 -9.92 3.24 0.39
C GLU A 195 -9.42 3.31 1.84
N GLU A 196 -9.52 2.21 2.59
CA GLU A 196 -9.01 2.13 3.96
C GLU A 196 -7.49 2.34 4.01
N ARG A 197 -6.75 1.68 3.11
CA ARG A 197 -5.29 1.83 3.01
C ARG A 197 -4.90 3.25 2.63
N LEU A 198 -5.64 3.91 1.73
CA LEU A 198 -5.40 5.29 1.35
C LEU A 198 -5.62 6.25 2.52
N ARG A 199 -6.68 6.07 3.31
CA ARG A 199 -6.90 6.86 4.54
C ARG A 199 -5.78 6.67 5.57
N LYS A 200 -5.27 5.44 5.71
CA LYS A 200 -4.12 5.17 6.59
C LYS A 200 -2.85 5.88 6.10
N ILE A 201 -2.60 5.88 4.78
CA ILE A 201 -1.46 6.59 4.18
C ILE A 201 -1.60 8.10 4.38
N GLU A 202 -2.78 8.66 4.17
CA GLU A 202 -3.09 10.07 4.42
C GLU A 202 -2.77 10.45 5.87
N SER A 203 -3.25 9.67 6.84
CA SER A 203 -2.96 9.91 8.26
C SER A 203 -1.46 9.82 8.60
N ILE A 204 -0.71 8.89 7.99
CA ILE A 204 0.75 8.80 8.18
C ILE A 204 1.44 10.05 7.61
N ILE A 205 1.00 10.53 6.45
CA ILE A 205 1.55 11.74 5.83
C ILE A 205 1.28 12.97 6.71
N ASP A 206 0.07 13.11 7.24
CA ASP A 206 -0.29 14.21 8.15
C ASP A 206 0.57 14.18 9.42
N ASN A 207 0.74 13.01 10.03
CA ASN A 207 1.60 12.84 11.20
C ASN A 207 3.07 13.16 10.89
N LEU A 208 3.55 12.74 9.71
CA LEU A 208 4.91 13.05 9.28
C LEU A 208 5.11 14.56 9.11
N GLN A 209 4.12 15.26 8.55
CA GLN A 209 4.18 16.72 8.42
C GLN A 209 4.24 17.42 9.79
N ILE A 210 3.43 16.97 10.75
CA ILE A 210 3.45 17.50 12.13
C ILE A 210 4.84 17.28 12.75
N LEU A 211 5.39 16.07 12.67
CA LEU A 211 6.71 15.74 13.21
C LEU A 211 7.84 16.56 12.57
N ILE A 212 7.77 16.81 11.26
CA ILE A 212 8.74 17.67 10.57
C ILE A 212 8.64 19.11 11.08
N LEU A 213 7.42 19.66 11.21
CA LEU A 213 7.21 21.02 11.71
C LEU A 213 7.70 21.17 13.16
N GLU A 214 7.40 20.20 14.02
CA GLU A 214 7.90 20.16 15.40
C GLU A 214 9.42 20.11 15.44
N ARG A 215 10.04 19.25 14.61
CA ARG A 215 11.49 19.11 14.57
C ARG A 215 12.17 20.38 14.07
N VAL A 216 11.67 20.99 13.00
CA VAL A 216 12.18 22.26 12.47
C VAL A 216 11.96 23.39 13.48
N GLY A 217 10.81 23.43 14.16
CA GLY A 217 10.52 24.37 15.23
C GLY A 217 11.51 24.26 16.40
N SER A 218 11.74 23.04 16.90
CA SER A 218 12.71 22.76 17.96
C SER A 218 14.15 23.14 17.55
N TYR A 219 14.52 22.89 16.29
CA TYR A 219 15.82 23.29 15.76
C TYR A 219 15.96 24.82 15.69
N GLY A 220 14.91 25.53 15.27
CA GLY A 220 14.88 26.99 15.28
C GLY A 220 15.00 27.58 16.69
N GLN A 221 14.34 26.97 17.69
CA GLN A 221 14.48 27.35 19.09
C GLN A 221 15.90 27.11 19.61
N ASN A 222 16.49 25.95 19.31
CA ASN A 222 17.87 25.63 19.69
C ASN A 222 18.88 26.61 19.06
N LEU A 223 18.73 26.93 17.78
CA LEU A 223 19.56 27.93 17.12
C LEU A 223 19.43 29.32 17.75
N ASN A 224 18.22 29.70 18.17
CA ASN A 224 18.00 30.97 18.84
C ASN A 224 18.67 31.02 20.23
N SER A 225 18.59 29.93 20.99
CA SER A 225 19.31 29.78 22.27
C SER A 225 20.82 29.87 22.07
N ILE A 226 21.38 29.16 21.09
CA ILE A 226 22.82 29.22 20.75
C ILE A 226 23.22 30.64 20.35
N ARG A 227 22.41 31.33 19.55
CA ARG A 227 22.66 32.72 19.16
C ARG A 227 22.71 33.64 20.38
N LYS A 228 21.75 33.49 21.30
CA LYS A 228 21.69 34.29 22.53
C LYS A 228 22.89 34.02 23.45
N GLU A 229 23.29 32.77 23.59
CA GLU A 229 24.49 32.40 24.34
C GLU A 229 25.77 32.97 23.70
N MET A 230 25.86 32.93 22.38
CA MET A 230 26.97 33.51 21.63
C MET A 230 27.05 35.03 21.82
N GLU A 231 25.90 35.73 21.80
CA GLU A 231 25.81 37.16 22.09
C GLU A 231 26.26 37.48 23.52
N MET A 232 25.81 36.71 24.51
CA MET A 232 26.26 36.85 25.91
C MET A 232 27.76 36.58 26.09
N MET A 233 28.33 35.61 25.34
CA MET A 233 29.77 35.35 25.33
C MET A 233 30.55 36.51 24.70
N GLN A 234 30.07 37.08 23.59
CA GLN A 234 30.68 38.25 22.96
C GLN A 234 30.66 39.47 23.88
N ASP A 235 29.55 39.71 24.57
CA ASP A 235 29.43 40.77 25.58
C ASP A 235 30.40 40.56 26.75
N SER A 236 30.51 39.32 27.23
CA SER A 236 31.44 38.97 28.31
C SER A 236 32.90 39.15 27.89
N PHE A 237 33.22 38.79 26.66
CA PHE A 237 34.57 38.96 26.10
C PHE A 237 34.92 40.44 25.90
N SER A 238 33.99 41.24 25.37
CA SER A 238 34.15 42.70 25.24
C SER A 238 34.43 43.34 26.59
N LYS A 239 33.66 42.99 27.63
CA LYS A 239 33.87 43.48 29.01
C LYS A 239 35.22 43.10 29.61
N VAL A 240 35.83 41.99 29.20
CA VAL A 240 37.15 41.56 29.67
C VAL A 240 38.28 42.20 28.85
N ILE A 241 38.12 42.32 27.54
CA ILE A 241 39.12 42.89 26.64
C ILE A 241 39.25 44.40 26.81
N ASP A 242 38.13 45.13 26.89
CA ASP A 242 38.14 46.60 26.96
C ASP A 242 39.08 47.13 28.08
N PRO A 243 38.97 46.69 29.35
CA PRO A 243 39.85 47.17 30.42
C PRO A 243 41.30 46.70 30.27
N LEU A 244 41.58 45.55 29.63
CA LEU A 244 42.95 45.12 29.35
C LEU A 244 43.60 46.00 28.28
N THR A 245 42.84 46.34 27.24
CA THR A 245 43.28 47.18 26.14
C THR A 245 43.51 48.62 26.60
N ASP A 246 42.60 49.14 27.43
CA ASP A 246 42.72 50.47 28.06
C ASP A 246 43.93 50.56 29.00
N LYS A 247 44.19 49.52 29.80
CA LYS A 247 45.40 49.44 30.64
C LYS A 247 46.68 49.45 29.79
N LEU A 248 46.69 48.70 28.70
CA LEU A 248 47.85 48.64 27.80
C LEU A 248 48.11 49.98 27.09
N ALA A 249 47.05 50.66 26.66
CA ALA A 249 47.13 51.98 26.03
C ALA A 249 47.61 53.06 27.02
N SER A 250 47.06 53.07 28.23
CA SER A 250 47.45 54.03 29.29
C SER A 250 48.88 53.80 29.80
N ASP A 251 49.36 52.56 29.89
CA ASP A 251 50.76 52.27 30.25
C ASP A 251 51.76 52.76 29.19
N LYS A 252 51.42 52.71 27.89
CA LYS A 252 52.26 53.27 26.83
C LYS A 252 52.36 54.80 26.92
N LEU A 253 51.26 55.48 27.22
CA LEU A 253 51.23 56.93 27.40
C LEU A 253 52.08 57.38 28.60
N ARG A 254 52.13 56.58 29.67
CA ARG A 254 52.97 56.86 30.84
C ARG A 254 54.47 56.73 30.57
N LYS A 255 54.91 55.82 29.69
CA LYS A 255 56.33 55.62 29.37
C LYS A 255 56.93 56.69 28.44
N ASN A 256 56.11 57.49 27.77
CA ASN A 256 56.55 58.55 26.84
C ASN A 256 56.52 59.96 27.46
N LYS A 257 56.23 60.10 28.75
CA LYS A 257 56.38 61.33 29.52
C LYS A 257 57.60 61.23 30.43
#